data_AF-U5KDS2-F1
#
_entry.id   AF-U5KDS2-F1
#
_cell.length_a   1.000
_cell.length_b   1.000
_cell.length_c   1.000
_cell.angle_alpha   90.00
_cell.angle_beta   90.00
_cell.angle_gamma   90.00
#
_symmetry.space_group_name_H-M   'P 1'
#
loop_
_entity.id
_entity.type
_entity.pdbx_description
1 polymer ?
#
loop_
_entity_poly.entity_id
_entity_poly.type
_entity_poly.pdbx_seq_one_letter_code
_entity_poly.pdbx_strand_id
1 'polypeptide(L)'
;CDPKADSTRLILGGKPQETLMDVLRHEGAEKVTNDQVIKTGFKGIRCVESGGPEPGVGCAGRGVITAIDLIENNGAYSNDLDFVFFDVLGDVVCGGFAMPIRDGKAQEVYIVASGEMM
;
A
#
# COMPACT_ATOMS: atom_id res chain seq x y z
N CYS A 1 0.72 2.99 -2.10
CA CYS A 1 1.82 3.00 -1.13
C CYS A 1 3.02 3.71 -1.76
N ASP A 2 3.63 4.64 -1.02
CA ASP A 2 4.94 5.20 -1.35
C ASP A 2 5.98 4.05 -1.33
N PRO A 3 6.85 3.89 -2.35
CA PRO A 3 7.95 2.92 -2.30
C PRO A 3 8.88 3.05 -1.09
N LYS A 4 8.83 4.16 -0.32
CA LYS A 4 9.53 4.31 0.97
C LYS A 4 9.05 3.36 2.07
N ALA A 5 7.83 2.82 1.95
CA ALA A 5 7.26 1.80 2.83
C ALA A 5 7.22 2.17 4.34
N ASP A 6 6.97 3.43 4.67
CA ASP A 6 6.86 3.93 6.05
C ASP A 6 5.52 4.61 6.37
N SER A 7 4.55 4.54 5.45
CA SER A 7 3.18 5.07 5.54
C SER A 7 2.45 4.70 6.84
N THR A 8 2.74 3.50 7.36
CA THR A 8 2.07 2.89 8.52
C THR A 8 2.87 2.96 9.80
N ARG A 9 4.11 3.46 9.74
CA ARG A 9 5.09 3.40 10.84
C ARG A 9 4.56 4.00 12.14
N LEU A 10 3.87 5.15 12.06
CA LEU A 10 3.37 5.85 13.25
C LEU A 10 2.19 5.11 13.90
N ILE A 11 1.33 4.48 13.10
CA ILE A 11 0.21 3.68 13.60
C ILE A 11 0.70 2.41 14.30
N LEU A 12 1.81 1.84 13.82
CA LEU A 12 2.45 0.65 14.38
C LEU A 12 3.48 0.95 15.49
N GLY A 13 3.47 2.16 16.06
CA GLY A 13 4.32 2.51 17.20
C GLY A 13 5.80 2.69 16.85
N GLY A 14 6.10 3.17 15.65
CA GLY A 14 7.44 3.51 15.19
C GLY A 14 8.21 2.38 14.52
N LYS A 15 7.64 1.18 14.46
CA LYS A 15 8.27 0.00 13.85
C LYS A 15 7.91 -0.10 12.36
N PRO A 16 8.89 -0.28 11.46
CA PRO A 16 8.59 -0.67 10.09
C PRO A 16 8.00 -2.09 10.10
N GLN A 17 6.98 -2.31 9.28
CA GLN A 17 6.48 -3.65 8.99
C GLN A 17 7.14 -4.20 7.73
N GLU A 18 7.17 -5.52 7.61
CA GLU A 18 7.56 -6.19 6.38
C GLU A 18 6.54 -5.89 5.27
N THR A 19 7.02 -5.64 4.05
CA THR A 19 6.13 -5.25 2.95
C THR A 19 5.55 -6.47 2.23
N LEU A 20 4.39 -6.29 1.61
CA LEU A 20 3.75 -7.36 0.84
C LEU A 20 4.68 -7.87 -0.28
N MET A 21 5.37 -6.98 -0.98
CA MET A 21 6.32 -7.36 -2.03
C MET A 21 7.53 -8.12 -1.49
N ASP A 22 7.98 -7.86 -0.25
CA ASP A 22 9.02 -8.66 0.40
C ASP A 22 8.53 -10.07 0.69
N VAL A 23 7.37 -10.21 1.34
CA VAL A 23 6.76 -11.53 1.61
C VAL A 23 6.54 -12.30 0.32
N LEU A 24 6.04 -11.63 -0.73
CA LEU A 24 5.82 -12.25 -2.04
C LEU A 24 7.12 -12.76 -2.67
N ARG A 25 8.23 -12.02 -2.54
CA ARG A 25 9.55 -12.44 -3.03
C ARG A 25 10.08 -13.66 -2.27
N HIS A 26 9.86 -13.71 -0.95
CA HIS A 26 10.39 -14.77 -0.10
C HIS A 26 9.55 -16.05 -0.15
N GLU A 27 8.23 -15.92 -0.19
CA GLU A 27 7.32 -17.06 0.01
C GLU A 27 6.61 -17.53 -1.27
N GLY A 28 6.51 -16.67 -2.29
CA GLY A 28 5.69 -16.90 -3.48
C GLY A 28 4.24 -16.44 -3.27
N ALA A 29 3.56 -16.08 -4.37
CA ALA A 29 2.25 -15.43 -4.32
C ALA A 29 1.17 -16.31 -3.66
N GLU A 30 1.22 -17.63 -3.87
CA GLU A 30 0.26 -18.59 -3.34
C GLU A 30 0.32 -18.79 -1.81
N LYS A 31 1.37 -18.27 -1.16
CA LYS A 31 1.55 -18.38 0.29
C LYS A 31 1.33 -17.08 1.05
N VAL A 32 1.17 -15.95 0.36
CA VAL A 32 0.95 -14.65 1.01
C VAL A 32 -0.44 -14.63 1.63
N THR A 33 -0.51 -14.54 2.95
CA THR A 33 -1.75 -14.44 3.72
C THR A 33 -1.95 -13.05 4.33
N ASN A 34 -3.21 -12.69 4.60
CA ASN A 34 -3.53 -11.41 5.25
C ASN A 34 -2.87 -11.25 6.63
N ASP A 35 -2.77 -12.32 7.42
CA ASP A 35 -2.18 -12.24 8.77
C ASP A 35 -0.67 -11.95 8.75
N GLN A 36 0.02 -12.32 7.66
CA GLN A 36 1.43 -12.00 7.47
C GLN A 36 1.62 -10.52 7.16
N VAL A 37 0.83 -9.98 6.23
CA VAL A 37 1.05 -8.64 5.65
C VAL A 37 0.22 -7.53 6.29
N ILE A 38 -0.86 -7.86 7.01
CA ILE A 38 -1.70 -6.90 7.72
C ILE A 38 -1.32 -6.90 9.19
N LYS A 39 -0.93 -5.74 9.71
CA LYS A 39 -0.69 -5.51 11.14
C LYS A 39 -1.73 -4.57 11.70
N THR A 40 -2.22 -4.87 12.91
CA THR A 40 -3.17 -4.00 13.62
C THR A 40 -2.40 -3.12 14.60
N GLY A 41 -2.57 -1.81 14.48
CA GLY A 41 -1.90 -0.81 15.29
C GLY A 41 -2.84 -0.01 16.19
N PHE A 42 -2.51 1.27 16.36
CA PHE A 42 -3.26 2.21 17.18
C PHE A 42 -4.77 2.18 16.88
N LYS A 43 -5.58 2.06 17.94
CA LYS A 43 -7.05 2.04 17.88
C LYS A 43 -7.64 1.01 16.89
N GLY A 44 -6.95 -0.09 16.63
CA GLY A 44 -7.45 -1.14 15.74
C GLY A 44 -7.30 -0.83 14.24
N ILE A 45 -6.54 0.21 13.88
CA ILE A 45 -6.26 0.50 12.47
C ILE A 45 -5.43 -0.63 11.88
N ARG A 46 -5.93 -1.22 10.78
CA ARG A 46 -5.24 -2.23 9.99
C ARG A 46 -4.29 -1.57 9.00
N CYS A 47 -3.05 -2.02 8.99
CA CYS A 47 -1.95 -1.45 8.24
C CYS A 47 -1.33 -2.50 7.32
N VAL A 48 -1.01 -2.10 6.09
CA VAL A 48 -0.27 -2.91 5.11
C VAL A 48 0.63 -1.97 4.30
N GLU A 49 1.84 -2.41 3.99
CA GLU A 49 2.74 -1.70 3.07
C GLU A 49 2.86 -2.51 1.78
N SER A 50 2.70 -1.88 0.60
CA SER A 50 2.93 -2.60 -0.65
C SER A 50 4.39 -3.00 -0.77
N GLY A 51 5.30 -2.09 -0.44
CA GLY A 51 6.70 -2.19 -0.81
C GLY A 51 6.94 -1.86 -2.28
N GLY A 52 8.22 -1.83 -2.65
CA GLY A 52 8.69 -1.49 -4.00
C GLY A 52 9.58 -2.58 -4.61
N PRO A 53 9.85 -2.47 -5.92
CA PRO A 53 10.89 -3.27 -6.56
C PRO A 53 12.27 -2.87 -6.04
N GLU A 54 13.27 -3.71 -6.32
CA GLU A 54 14.66 -3.34 -6.10
C GLU A 54 15.00 -2.06 -6.90
N PRO A 55 15.72 -1.10 -6.30
CA PRO A 55 16.08 0.15 -6.96
C PRO A 55 16.74 -0.08 -8.33
N GLY A 56 16.18 0.54 -9.37
CA GLY A 56 16.69 0.44 -10.74
C GLY A 56 16.29 -0.81 -11.52
N VAL A 57 15.53 -1.74 -10.93
CA VAL A 57 15.18 -3.02 -11.59
C VAL A 57 13.72 -3.09 -12.04
N GLY A 58 12.77 -2.61 -11.22
CA GLY A 58 11.34 -2.80 -11.47
C GLY A 58 10.52 -1.51 -11.52
N CYS A 59 9.21 -1.67 -11.68
CA CYS A 59 8.23 -0.57 -11.68
C CYS A 59 7.46 -0.54 -10.36
N ALA A 60 7.66 0.51 -9.56
CA ALA A 60 6.94 0.70 -8.29
C ALA A 60 5.42 0.69 -8.47
N GLY A 61 4.92 1.34 -9.52
CA GLY A 61 3.50 1.33 -9.85
C GLY A 61 2.93 -0.06 -10.09
N ARG A 62 3.70 -1.00 -10.66
CA ARG A 62 3.25 -2.39 -10.84
C ARG A 62 3.18 -3.14 -9.51
N GLY A 63 4.11 -2.85 -8.58
CA GLY A 63 4.07 -3.39 -7.22
C GLY A 63 2.83 -2.94 -6.45
N VAL A 64 2.42 -1.67 -6.60
CA VAL A 64 1.17 -1.15 -6.00
C VAL A 64 -0.05 -1.91 -6.54
N ILE A 65 -0.14 -2.11 -7.86
CA ILE A 65 -1.22 -2.90 -8.49
C ILE A 65 -1.26 -4.31 -7.89
N THR A 66 -0.13 -5.03 -7.93
CA THR A 66 -0.04 -6.40 -7.41
C THR A 66 -0.42 -6.49 -5.94
N ALA A 67 0.02 -5.54 -5.11
CA ALA A 67 -0.31 -5.55 -3.69
C ALA A 67 -1.82 -5.36 -3.45
N ILE A 68 -2.45 -4.41 -4.14
CA ILE A 68 -3.89 -4.14 -4.02
C ILE A 68 -4.70 -5.35 -4.48
N ASP A 69 -4.36 -5.93 -5.64
CA ASP A 69 -5.06 -7.09 -6.18
C ASP A 69 -4.95 -8.30 -5.23
N LEU A 70 -3.77 -8.51 -4.64
CA LEU A 70 -3.53 -9.66 -3.76
C LEU A 70 -4.31 -9.55 -2.43
N ILE A 71 -4.29 -8.38 -1.77
CA ILE A 71 -5.07 -8.19 -0.53
C ILE A 71 -6.58 -8.23 -0.79
N GLU A 72 -7.03 -7.75 -1.95
CA GLU A 72 -8.43 -7.83 -2.36
C GLU A 72 -8.85 -9.28 -2.57
N ASN A 73 -8.06 -10.05 -3.33
CA ASN A 73 -8.33 -11.47 -3.59
C ASN A 73 -8.30 -12.30 -2.30
N ASN A 74 -7.47 -11.93 -1.33
CA ASN A 74 -7.42 -12.55 -0.02
C ASN A 74 -8.56 -12.08 0.91
N GLY A 75 -9.48 -11.22 0.45
CA GLY A 75 -10.64 -10.77 1.21
C GLY A 75 -10.33 -9.79 2.35
N ALA A 76 -9.27 -8.99 2.23
CA ALA A 76 -8.90 -8.01 3.24
C ALA A 76 -9.94 -6.87 3.38
N TYR A 77 -10.67 -6.55 2.31
CA TYR A 77 -11.74 -5.55 2.30
C TYR A 77 -13.03 -6.14 2.88
N SER A 78 -13.06 -6.24 4.19
CA SER A 78 -14.18 -6.77 4.94
C SER A 78 -15.27 -5.71 5.19
N ASN A 79 -16.52 -6.15 5.37
CA ASN A 79 -17.69 -5.27 5.50
C ASN A 79 -17.71 -4.43 6.79
N ASP A 80 -16.83 -4.71 7.75
CA ASP A 80 -16.62 -3.94 8.99
C ASP A 80 -15.64 -2.76 8.82
N LEU A 81 -15.08 -2.55 7.62
CA LEU A 81 -14.28 -1.37 7.31
C LEU A 81 -15.17 -0.18 6.98
N ASP A 82 -15.07 0.88 7.77
CA ASP A 82 -15.68 2.16 7.46
C ASP A 82 -14.89 2.94 6.39
N PHE A 83 -13.55 2.83 6.42
CA PHE A 83 -12.65 3.57 5.54
C PHE A 83 -11.43 2.73 5.12
N VAL A 84 -10.98 2.95 3.88
CA VAL A 84 -9.69 2.46 3.38
C VAL A 84 -8.92 3.65 2.83
N PHE A 85 -7.72 3.88 3.36
CA PHE A 85 -6.83 4.94 2.91
C PHE A 85 -5.70 4.38 2.06
N PHE A 86 -5.54 4.93 0.86
CA PHE A 86 -4.39 4.66 0.01
C PHE A 86 -3.42 5.84 0.11
N ASP A 87 -2.31 5.66 0.83
CA ASP A 87 -1.20 6.61 0.78
C ASP A 87 -0.41 6.37 -0.52
N VAL A 88 -0.40 7.33 -1.45
CA VAL A 88 0.12 7.17 -2.81
C VAL A 88 1.13 8.27 -3.12
N LEU A 89 2.25 7.87 -3.74
CA LEU A 89 3.29 8.79 -4.19
C LEU A 89 2.74 9.82 -5.19
N GLY A 90 2.91 11.10 -4.89
CA GLY A 90 2.46 12.21 -5.74
C GLY A 90 3.49 12.71 -6.77
N ASP A 91 4.77 12.37 -6.60
CA ASP A 91 5.88 12.92 -7.43
C ASP A 91 5.79 12.47 -8.89
N VAL A 92 5.36 11.22 -9.13
CA VAL A 92 5.26 10.61 -10.46
C VAL A 92 3.92 9.90 -10.59
N VAL A 93 3.03 10.44 -11.41
CA VAL A 93 1.67 9.89 -11.60
C VAL A 93 1.62 8.99 -12.83
N CYS A 94 2.33 7.86 -12.78
CA CYS A 94 2.28 6.86 -13.85
C CYS A 94 1.03 5.97 -13.73
N GLY A 95 0.77 5.14 -14.76
CA GLY A 95 -0.42 4.29 -14.80
C GLY A 95 -0.57 3.30 -13.62
N GLY A 96 0.51 2.97 -12.93
CA GLY A 96 0.46 2.14 -11.72
C GLY A 96 0.05 2.90 -10.47
N PHE A 97 0.57 4.12 -10.27
CA PHE A 97 0.18 4.97 -9.13
C PHE A 97 -1.24 5.55 -9.30
N ALA A 98 -1.69 5.74 -10.53
CA ALA A 98 -3.06 6.15 -10.82
C ALA A 98 -4.09 5.01 -10.69
N MET A 99 -3.66 3.75 -10.51
CA MET A 99 -4.55 2.59 -10.51
C MET A 99 -5.67 2.67 -9.46
N PRO A 100 -5.44 3.10 -8.20
CA PRO A 100 -6.51 3.19 -7.21
C PRO A 100 -7.69 4.06 -7.68
N ILE A 101 -7.40 5.16 -8.38
CA ILE A 101 -8.43 6.06 -8.93
C ILE A 101 -9.01 5.46 -10.22
N ARG A 102 -8.14 5.01 -11.15
CA ARG A 102 -8.53 4.51 -12.46
C ARG A 102 -9.47 3.31 -12.37
N ASP A 103 -9.21 2.40 -11.43
CA ASP A 103 -9.96 1.14 -11.28
C ASP A 103 -11.07 1.28 -10.20
N GLY A 104 -11.34 2.50 -9.75
CA GLY A 104 -12.46 2.81 -8.85
C GLY A 104 -12.28 2.34 -7.40
N LYS A 105 -11.06 1.96 -6.99
CA LYS A 105 -10.74 1.55 -5.60
C LYS A 105 -10.78 2.72 -4.63
N ALA A 106 -10.44 3.93 -5.11
CA ALA A 106 -10.53 5.18 -4.37
C ALA A 106 -11.50 6.12 -5.09
N GLN A 107 -12.60 6.50 -4.41
CA GLN A 107 -13.61 7.40 -4.95
C GLN A 107 -13.43 8.84 -4.47
N GLU A 108 -12.73 9.04 -3.36
CA GLU A 108 -12.39 10.34 -2.80
C GLU A 108 -10.87 10.53 -2.81
N VAL A 109 -10.43 11.71 -3.26
CA VAL A 109 -9.00 12.04 -3.40
C VAL A 109 -8.71 13.33 -2.65
N TYR A 110 -7.74 13.26 -1.74
CA TYR A 110 -7.25 14.40 -0.98
C TYR A 110 -5.78 14.63 -1.34
N ILE A 111 -5.41 15.87 -1.69
CA ILE A 111 -4.05 16.24 -2.08
C ILE A 111 -3.43 17.07 -0.97
N VAL A 112 -2.29 16.62 -0.46
CA VAL A 112 -1.48 17.38 0.50
C VAL A 112 -0.48 18.24 -0.27
N ALA A 113 -0.47 19.54 -0.01
CA ALA A 113 0.42 20.51 -0.66
C ALA A 113 0.90 21.57 0.34
N SER A 114 1.98 22.27 -0.01
CA SER A 114 2.51 23.42 0.71
C SER A 114 2.45 24.68 -0.16
N GLY A 115 2.80 25.85 0.40
CA GLY A 115 2.93 27.10 -0.36
C GLY A 115 4.28 27.23 -1.10
N GLU A 116 5.07 26.17 -1.18
CA GLU A 116 6.30 26.16 -1.96
C GLU A 116 5.97 26.24 -3.45
N MET A 117 6.55 27.23 -4.11
CA MET A 117 6.53 27.32 -5.57
C MET A 117 7.64 26.41 -6.09
N MET A 118 7.25 25.33 -6.76
CA MET A 118 8.16 24.37 -7.40
C MET A 118 8.76 24.93 -8.69
#